data_AF-A0A4Q6BRA5-F1
#
_entry.id   AF-A0A4Q6BRA5-F1
#
_cell.length_a   1.000
_cell.length_b   1.000
_cell.length_c   1.000
_cell.angle_alpha   90.00
_cell.angle_beta   90.00
_cell.angle_gamma   90.00
#
_symmetry.space_group_name_H-M   'P 1'
#
loop_
_entity.id
_entity.type
_entity.pdbx_description
1 polymer ?
#
loop_
_entity_poly.entity_id
_entity_poly.type
_entity_poly.pdbx_seq_one_letter_code
_entity_poly.pdbx_strand_id
1 'polypeptide(L)'
;MSLDRWVRPLAAFENPLEGVLHQMDTHIGGSPANILKFGCPLNNLAQEMAPVDAGFKKRIQAALDEWISETAVFIQQAQDRGILKKHLKAREIAQFIVMSHEGFFGMIKGTGDKELYQSLIKSLGCYFHTLEQR
;
A
#
# COMPACT_ATOMS: atom_id res chain seq x y z
N MET A 1 -10.68 -7.20 5.84
CA MET A 1 -9.30 -7.38 6.33
C MET A 1 -8.32 -6.39 5.68
N SER A 2 -8.04 -6.47 4.37
CA SER A 2 -7.12 -5.50 3.72
C SER A 2 -7.69 -4.08 3.70
N LEU A 3 -8.98 -3.92 3.36
CA LEU A 3 -9.63 -2.60 3.39
C LEU A 3 -9.70 -2.00 4.80
N ASP A 4 -10.04 -2.80 5.81
CA ASP A 4 -10.11 -2.35 7.21
C ASP A 4 -8.76 -1.87 7.73
N ARG A 5 -7.69 -2.52 7.29
CA ARG A 5 -6.32 -2.21 7.71
C ARG A 5 -5.72 -1.03 6.93
N TRP A 6 -5.92 -0.98 5.62
CA TRP A 6 -5.14 -0.10 4.76
C TRP A 6 -5.93 1.05 4.14
N VAL A 7 -7.26 0.93 4.02
CA VAL A 7 -8.09 1.86 3.25
C VAL A 7 -9.06 2.64 4.13
N ARG A 8 -9.90 1.95 4.89
CA ARG A 8 -10.91 2.60 5.76
C ARG A 8 -10.29 3.59 6.74
N PRO A 9 -9.10 3.34 7.34
CA PRO A 9 -8.47 4.32 8.22
C PRO A 9 -8.08 5.64 7.52
N LEU A 10 -7.95 5.67 6.19
CA LEU A 10 -7.61 6.88 5.45
C LEU A 10 -8.69 7.97 5.57
N ALA A 11 -9.93 7.61 5.91
CA ALA A 11 -11.00 8.56 6.17
C ALA A 11 -10.74 9.49 7.37
N ALA A 12 -9.81 9.13 8.26
CA ALA A 12 -9.41 9.97 9.38
C ALA A 12 -8.38 11.05 9.01
N PHE A 13 -7.90 11.08 7.76
CA PHE A 13 -6.82 11.96 7.31
C PHE A 13 -7.32 12.94 6.25
N GLU A 14 -6.92 14.20 6.38
CA GLU A 14 -7.17 15.21 5.35
C GLU A 14 -6.38 14.87 4.08
N ASN A 15 -5.07 14.61 4.23
CA ASN A 15 -4.21 14.09 3.19
C ASN A 15 -4.12 12.55 3.30
N PRO A 16 -4.71 11.78 2.36
CA PRO A 16 -4.71 10.33 2.44
C PRO A 16 -3.29 9.72 2.32
N LEU A 17 -2.32 10.45 1.76
CA LEU A 17 -0.93 9.99 1.68
C LEU A 17 -0.27 9.93 3.07
N GLU A 18 -0.60 10.87 3.96
CA GLU A 18 -0.17 10.81 5.36
C GLU A 18 -0.79 9.61 6.06
N GLY A 19 -2.08 9.34 5.78
CA GLY A 19 -2.76 8.15 6.26
C GLY A 19 -2.07 6.86 5.81
N VAL A 20 -1.65 6.78 4.55
CA VAL A 20 -0.88 5.64 4.03
C VAL A 20 0.44 5.47 4.78
N LEU A 21 1.23 6.52 4.95
CA LEU A 21 2.49 6.46 5.69
C LEU A 21 2.27 6.00 7.14
N HIS A 22 1.24 6.54 7.80
CA HIS A 22 0.88 6.18 9.17
C HIS A 22 0.47 4.70 9.29
N GLN A 23 -0.34 4.19 8.35
CA GLN A 23 -0.71 2.78 8.35
C GLN A 23 0.51 1.89 8.11
N MET A 24 1.39 2.23 7.17
CA MET A 24 2.62 1.47 6.92
C MET A 24 3.55 1.46 8.15
N ASP A 25 3.64 2.58 8.87
CA ASP A 25 4.41 2.66 10.11
C ASP A 25 3.83 1.78 11.22
N THR A 26 2.53 1.89 11.44
CA THR A 26 1.83 1.10 12.44
C THR A 26 1.95 -0.40 12.16
N HIS A 27 1.78 -0.79 10.91
CA HIS A 27 1.56 -2.19 10.53
C HIS A 27 2.81 -2.91 10.04
N ILE A 28 3.83 -2.20 9.58
CA ILE A 28 5.10 -2.75 9.13
C ILE A 28 6.21 -2.32 10.09
N GLY A 29 6.41 -1.02 10.27
CA GLY A 29 7.44 -0.47 11.17
C GLY A 29 7.27 -0.91 12.63
N GLY A 30 6.04 -0.88 13.14
CA GLY A 30 5.68 -1.27 14.50
C GLY A 30 5.62 -2.79 14.74
N SER A 31 5.60 -3.60 13.67
CA SER A 31 5.49 -5.05 13.79
C SER A 31 6.83 -5.70 14.17
N PRO A 32 6.84 -6.74 15.02
CA PRO A 32 8.08 -7.43 15.38
C PRO A 32 8.59 -8.30 14.21
N ALA A 33 9.91 -8.46 14.10
CA ALA A 33 10.55 -9.17 12.98
C ALA A 33 10.09 -10.63 12.85
N ASN A 34 9.78 -11.28 13.97
CA ASN A 34 9.26 -12.66 14.00
C ASN A 34 7.86 -12.81 13.37
N ILE A 35 7.12 -11.72 13.18
CA ILE A 35 5.86 -11.68 12.43
C ILE A 35 6.12 -11.29 10.97
N LEU A 36 6.98 -10.29 10.75
CA LEU A 36 7.30 -9.79 9.41
C LEU A 36 7.93 -10.85 8.49
N LYS A 37 8.63 -11.85 9.06
CA LYS A 37 9.18 -12.99 8.30
C LYS A 37 8.15 -13.80 7.50
N PHE A 38 6.86 -13.72 7.87
CA PHE A 38 5.78 -14.39 7.14
C PHE A 38 5.29 -13.58 5.92
N GLY A 39 5.64 -12.29 5.83
CA GLY A 39 5.23 -11.39 4.76
C GLY A 39 3.73 -11.09 4.76
N CYS A 40 3.24 -10.55 3.65
CA CYS A 40 1.81 -10.35 3.43
C CYS A 40 1.17 -11.64 2.89
N PRO A 41 0.08 -12.14 3.52
CA PRO A 41 -0.63 -13.32 3.03
C PRO A 41 -1.13 -13.19 1.58
N LEU A 42 -1.60 -12.00 1.19
CA LEU A 42 -2.11 -11.77 -0.17
C LEU A 42 -0.99 -11.86 -1.20
N ASN A 43 0.17 -11.24 -0.96
CA ASN A 43 1.32 -11.34 -1.86
C ASN A 43 1.90 -12.76 -1.93
N ASN A 44 1.97 -13.50 -0.82
CA ASN A 44 2.41 -14.90 -0.86
C ASN A 44 1.49 -15.73 -1.79
N LEU A 45 0.16 -15.58 -1.66
CA LEU A 45 -0.80 -16.25 -2.54
C LEU A 45 -0.68 -15.79 -4.00
N ALA A 46 -0.42 -14.50 -4.23
CA ALA A 46 -0.19 -13.96 -5.56
C ALA A 46 1.01 -14.63 -6.25
N GLN A 47 2.10 -14.85 -5.51
CA GLN A 47 3.31 -15.45 -6.07
C GLN A 47 3.20 -16.97 -6.23
N GLU A 48 2.60 -17.67 -5.26
CA GLU A 48 2.61 -19.13 -5.22
C GLU A 48 1.40 -19.76 -5.92
N MET A 49 0.22 -19.13 -5.84
CA MET A 49 -1.04 -19.73 -6.30
C MET A 49 -1.60 -19.13 -7.58
N ALA A 50 -1.41 -17.84 -7.84
CA ALA A 50 -1.95 -17.21 -9.05
C ALA A 50 -1.45 -17.81 -10.38
N PRO A 51 -0.19 -18.31 -10.50
CA PRO A 51 0.28 -18.95 -11.72
C PRO A 51 -0.26 -20.37 -11.95
N VAL A 52 -0.65 -21.07 -10.88
CA VAL A 52 -0.94 -22.52 -10.92
C VAL A 52 -2.42 -22.87 -10.74
N ASP A 53 -3.23 -21.95 -10.22
CA ASP A 53 -4.67 -22.15 -10.02
C ASP A 53 -5.51 -20.94 -10.45
N ALA A 54 -6.43 -21.16 -11.39
CA ALA A 54 -7.27 -20.12 -11.97
C ALA A 54 -8.29 -19.53 -10.98
N GLY A 55 -8.76 -20.33 -10.01
CA GLY A 55 -9.66 -19.89 -8.96
C GLY A 55 -8.98 -18.94 -7.98
N PHE A 56 -7.76 -19.28 -7.56
CA PHE A 56 -6.89 -18.39 -6.77
C PHE A 56 -6.58 -17.12 -7.55
N LYS A 57 -6.12 -17.24 -8.80
CA LYS A 57 -5.82 -16.08 -9.66
C LYS A 57 -6.98 -15.09 -9.70
N LYS A 58 -8.20 -15.56 -9.96
CA LYS A 58 -9.40 -14.70 -10.04
C LYS A 58 -9.69 -13.97 -8.72
N ARG A 59 -9.56 -14.66 -7.58
CA ARG A 59 -9.84 -14.07 -6.26
C ARG A 59 -8.77 -13.08 -5.81
N ILE A 60 -7.50 -13.40 -6.07
CA ILE A 60 -6.37 -12.53 -5.78
C ILE A 60 -6.48 -11.25 -6.62
N GLN A 61 -6.77 -11.39 -7.92
CA GLN A 61 -7.00 -10.24 -8.80
C GLN A 61 -8.12 -9.35 -8.28
N ALA A 62 -9.28 -9.94 -7.94
CA ALA A 62 -10.40 -9.17 -7.38
C ALA A 62 -10.02 -8.44 -6.09
N ALA A 63 -9.28 -9.08 -5.18
CA ALA A 63 -8.84 -8.47 -3.93
C ALA A 63 -7.85 -7.31 -4.14
N LEU A 64 -6.90 -7.46 -5.06
CA LEU A 64 -5.95 -6.39 -5.42
C LEU A 64 -6.67 -5.24 -6.11
N ASP A 65 -7.56 -5.53 -7.06
CA ASP A 65 -8.33 -4.53 -7.80
C ASP A 65 -9.26 -3.73 -6.86
N GLU A 66 -9.88 -4.39 -5.88
CA GLU A 66 -10.70 -3.73 -4.85
C GLU A 66 -9.83 -2.79 -3.99
N TRP A 67 -8.69 -3.25 -3.48
CA TRP A 67 -7.79 -2.40 -2.71
C TRP A 67 -7.32 -1.18 -3.52
N ILE A 68 -6.87 -1.39 -4.76
CA ILE A 68 -6.44 -0.29 -5.65
C ILE A 68 -7.58 0.70 -5.89
N SER A 69 -8.78 0.20 -6.18
CA SER A 69 -9.91 1.05 -6.55
C SER A 69 -10.38 1.90 -5.37
N GLU A 70 -10.48 1.30 -4.18
CA GLU A 70 -10.87 2.02 -2.97
C GLU A 70 -9.79 3.03 -2.54
N THR A 71 -8.50 2.69 -2.64
CA THR A 71 -7.43 3.67 -2.41
C THR A 71 -7.52 4.82 -3.42
N ALA A 72 -7.79 4.55 -4.70
CA ALA A 72 -7.92 5.59 -5.72
C ALA A 72 -9.06 6.57 -5.42
N VAL A 73 -10.16 6.13 -4.79
CA VAL A 73 -11.25 7.02 -4.35
C VAL A 73 -10.73 8.08 -3.38
N PHE A 74 -9.95 7.69 -2.36
CA PHE A 74 -9.36 8.65 -1.43
C PHE A 74 -8.39 9.62 -2.10
N ILE A 75 -7.58 9.14 -3.05
CA ILE A 75 -6.69 10.00 -3.83
C ILE A 75 -7.48 11.02 -4.65
N GLN A 76 -8.55 10.59 -5.35
CA GLN A 76 -9.40 11.48 -6.13
C GLN A 76 -10.07 12.54 -5.26
N GLN A 77 -10.61 12.15 -4.09
CA GLN A 77 -11.20 13.09 -3.15
C GLN A 77 -10.19 14.14 -2.66
N ALA A 78 -8.94 13.76 -2.42
CA ALA A 78 -7.89 14.70 -2.04
C ALA A 78 -7.50 15.63 -3.20
N GLN A 79 -7.51 15.14 -4.44
CA GLN A 79 -7.34 15.99 -5.63
C GLN A 79 -8.49 17.00 -5.78
N ASP A 80 -9.72 16.58 -5.54
CA ASP A 80 -10.90 17.45 -5.64
C ASP A 80 -10.84 18.59 -4.61
N ARG A 81 -10.34 18.31 -3.40
CA ARG A 81 -10.06 19.29 -2.33
C ARG A 81 -8.83 20.16 -2.59
N GLY A 82 -8.04 19.87 -3.63
CA GLY A 82 -6.83 20.62 -3.95
C GLY A 82 -5.63 20.31 -3.03
N ILE A 83 -5.62 19.15 -2.39
CA ILE A 83 -4.48 18.67 -1.57
C ILE A 83 -3.44 18.00 -2.48
N LEU A 84 -3.89 17.26 -3.50
CA LEU A 84 -3.04 16.56 -4.45
C LEU A 84 -3.23 17.12 -5.87
N LYS A 85 -2.20 16.99 -6.71
CA LYS A 85 -2.20 17.47 -8.10
C LYS A 85 -3.29 16.82 -8.94
N LYS A 86 -4.22 17.64 -9.47
CA LYS A 86 -5.40 17.18 -10.26
C LYS A 86 -5.07 16.49 -11.58
N HIS A 87 -3.91 16.77 -12.19
CA HIS A 87 -3.54 16.19 -13.49
C HIS A 87 -2.94 14.78 -13.38
N LEU A 88 -2.63 14.32 -12.17
CA LEU A 88 -2.12 12.97 -11.94
C LEU A 88 -3.29 11.97 -11.90
N LYS A 89 -3.07 10.75 -12.40
CA LYS A 89 -4.13 9.73 -12.39
C LYS A 89 -4.20 9.04 -11.04
N ALA A 90 -5.32 9.21 -10.33
CA ALA A 90 -5.55 8.62 -9.01
C ALA A 90 -5.30 7.09 -8.97
N ARG A 91 -5.72 6.37 -10.02
CA ARG A 91 -5.53 4.91 -10.12
C ARG A 91 -4.06 4.51 -10.21
N GLU A 92 -3.22 5.27 -10.93
CA GLU A 92 -1.79 4.96 -11.06
C GLU A 92 -1.07 5.18 -9.72
N ILE A 93 -1.44 6.25 -8.99
CA ILE A 93 -0.93 6.50 -7.63
C ILE A 93 -1.35 5.35 -6.70
N ALA A 94 -2.62 4.94 -6.73
CA ALA A 94 -3.12 3.85 -5.90
C ALA A 94 -2.44 2.51 -6.21
N GLN A 95 -2.19 2.19 -7.49
CA GLN A 95 -1.41 1.01 -7.89
C GLN A 95 -0.01 1.03 -7.29
N PHE A 96 0.69 2.17 -7.37
CA PHE A 96 2.02 2.32 -6.78
C PHE A 96 2.00 2.16 -5.26
N ILE A 97 0.98 2.70 -4.59
CA ILE A 97 0.78 2.54 -3.14
C ILE A 97 0.58 1.07 -2.77
N VAL A 98 -0.34 0.36 -3.41
CA VAL A 98 -0.60 -1.06 -3.10
C VAL A 98 0.63 -1.92 -3.42
N MET A 99 1.32 -1.66 -4.53
CA MET A 99 2.61 -2.29 -4.84
C MET A 99 3.64 -2.02 -3.74
N SER A 100 3.74 -0.80 -3.22
CA SER A 100 4.67 -0.45 -2.15
C SER A 100 4.37 -1.21 -0.86
N HIS A 101 3.09 -1.36 -0.48
CA HIS A 101 2.70 -2.17 0.68
C HIS A 101 3.21 -3.62 0.55
N GLU A 102 2.89 -4.26 -0.58
CA GLU A 102 3.28 -5.65 -0.83
C GLU A 102 4.81 -5.81 -0.98
N GLY A 103 5.45 -4.82 -1.63
CA GLY A 103 6.89 -4.76 -1.84
C GLY A 103 7.67 -4.61 -0.54
N PHE A 104 7.20 -3.82 0.42
CA PHE A 104 7.87 -3.67 1.72
C PHE A 104 7.90 -4.99 2.49
N PHE A 105 6.77 -5.71 2.54
CA PHE A 105 6.73 -7.05 3.13
C PHE A 105 7.65 -8.02 2.38
N GLY A 106 7.65 -7.99 1.04
CA GLY A 106 8.51 -8.83 0.21
C GLY A 106 10.00 -8.60 0.48
N MET A 107 10.43 -7.34 0.52
CA MET A 107 11.82 -6.95 0.78
C MET A 107 12.26 -7.37 2.18
N ILE A 108 11.50 -7.01 3.22
CA ILE A 108 11.84 -7.34 4.61
C ILE A 108 11.86 -8.86 4.83
N LYS A 109 10.88 -9.60 4.28
CA LYS A 109 10.86 -11.07 4.32
C LYS A 109 12.08 -11.67 3.61
N GLY A 110 12.40 -11.17 2.42
CA GLY A 110 13.46 -11.71 1.58
C GLY A 110 14.86 -11.48 2.13
N THR A 111 15.10 -10.31 2.75
CA THR A 111 16.41 -9.99 3.35
C THR A 111 16.53 -10.43 4.80
N GLY A 112 15.41 -10.60 5.51
CA GLY A 112 15.41 -10.82 6.96
C GLY A 112 15.81 -9.60 7.78
N ASP A 113 15.91 -8.43 7.14
CA ASP A 113 16.35 -7.16 7.73
C ASP A 113 15.14 -6.23 7.90
N LYS A 114 14.76 -5.97 9.16
CA LYS A 114 13.62 -5.09 9.48
C LYS A 114 14.02 -3.62 9.35
N GLU A 115 15.28 -3.29 9.58
CA GLU A 115 15.84 -1.96 9.56
C GLU A 115 15.71 -1.31 8.16
N LEU A 116 15.62 -2.12 7.10
CA LEU A 116 15.24 -1.68 5.74
C LEU A 116 13.94 -0.87 5.69
N TYR A 117 12.98 -1.12 6.59
CA TYR A 117 11.73 -0.37 6.62
C TYR A 117 11.96 1.16 6.64
N GLN A 118 12.99 1.63 7.35
CA GLN A 118 13.28 3.06 7.49
C GLN A 118 13.67 3.72 6.17
N SER A 119 14.49 3.06 5.35
CA SER A 119 14.89 3.60 4.05
C SER A 119 13.74 3.53 3.03
N LEU A 120 12.93 2.47 3.11
CA LEU A 120 11.75 2.27 2.27
C LEU A 120 10.68 3.34 2.53
N ILE A 121 10.28 3.55 3.79
CA ILE A 121 9.24 4.53 4.13
C ILE A 121 9.68 5.96 3.85
N LYS A 122 10.96 6.28 4.09
CA LYS A 122 11.54 7.59 3.74
C LYS A 122 11.43 7.85 2.24
N SER A 123 11.76 6.86 1.42
CA SER A 123 11.71 7.00 -0.04
C SER A 123 10.27 7.19 -0.54
N LEU A 124 9.32 6.46 0.04
CA LEU A 124 7.89 6.61 -0.26
C LEU A 124 7.38 8.02 0.13
N GLY A 125 7.78 8.53 1.29
CA GLY A 125 7.45 9.90 1.71
C GLY A 125 8.01 10.96 0.77
N CYS A 126 9.25 10.81 0.31
CA CYS A 126 9.83 11.70 -0.71
C CYS A 126 9.02 11.68 -2.02
N TYR A 127 8.59 10.50 -2.45
CA TYR A 127 7.70 10.38 -3.61
C TYR A 127 6.35 11.08 -3.37
N PHE A 128 5.70 10.88 -2.23
CA PHE A 128 4.42 11.52 -1.90
C PHE A 128 4.49 13.04 -1.91
N HIS A 129 5.57 13.64 -1.41
CA HIS A 129 5.77 15.08 -1.47
C HIS A 129 5.77 15.62 -2.92
N THR A 130 6.15 14.81 -3.91
CA THR A 130 6.08 15.21 -5.32
C THR A 130 4.65 15.26 -5.87
N LEU A 131 3.67 14.68 -5.18
CA LEU A 131 2.27 14.58 -5.60
C LEU A 131 1.40 15.71 -5.04
N GLU A 132 1.86 16.38 -3.98
CA GLU A 132 1.13 17.44 -3.27
C GLU A 132 0.94 18.69 -4.15
N GLN A 133 -0.24 19.30 -4.02
CA GLN A 133 -0.58 20.57 -4.65
C GLN A 133 0.08 21.69 -3.82
N ARG A 134 1.22 22.21 -4.31
CA ARG A 134 1.90 23.37 -3.71
C ARG A 134 1.07 24.64 -3.84
#